data_AF-A0A960ACL2-F1
#
_entry.id   AF-A0A960ACL2-F1
#
_cell.length_a   1.000
_cell.length_b   1.000
_cell.length_c   1.000
_cell.angle_alpha   90.00
_cell.angle_beta   90.00
_cell.angle_gamma   90.00
#
_symmetry.space_group_name_H-M   'P 1'
#
loop_
_entity.id
_entity.type
_entity.pdbx_description
1 polymer ?
#
loop_
_entity_poly.entity_id
_entity_poly.type
_entity_poly.pdbx_seq_one_letter_code
_entity_poly.pdbx_strand_id
1 'polypeptide(L)'
;MQHDHHDDEADEDRAWRAIVENYGDRPELEEPPPTAPPAQPVSDVPFGGRFGDPRALGGEPAEAAPAAEDEGFVPPPPPPLPRVEPDRMVAWAGVLGSPLVLLCALVFGFSLPAWLGYLLVAGFVGGFLYLVVKMPREPREPWDDGAQV
;
A
#
# COMPACT_ATOMS: atom_id res chain seq x y z
N MET A 1 -17.30 40.93 2.49
CA MET A 1 -17.41 39.69 3.26
C MET A 1 -16.21 38.82 2.88
N GLN A 2 -15.04 39.14 3.44
CA GLN A 2 -13.74 38.56 3.09
C GLN A 2 -12.90 38.46 4.37
N HIS A 3 -13.50 37.93 5.45
CA HIS A 3 -12.88 37.92 6.78
C HIS A 3 -12.69 36.51 7.35
N ASP A 4 -13.04 35.45 6.62
CA ASP A 4 -13.07 34.11 7.23
C ASP A 4 -11.78 33.30 6.94
N HIS A 5 -11.18 33.43 5.75
CA HIS A 5 -10.03 32.60 5.36
C HIS A 5 -8.70 32.91 6.05
N HIS A 6 -8.46 34.16 6.47
CA HIS A 6 -7.18 34.52 7.12
C HIS A 6 -7.14 34.13 8.60
N ASP A 7 -8.30 34.03 9.24
CA ASP A 7 -8.39 33.59 10.64
C ASP A 7 -8.14 32.08 10.73
N ASP A 8 -8.67 31.31 9.77
CA ASP A 8 -8.41 29.86 9.64
C ASP A 8 -6.91 29.57 9.43
N GLU A 9 -6.23 30.27 8.51
CA GLU A 9 -4.79 30.10 8.28
C GLU A 9 -3.95 30.41 9.52
N ALA A 10 -4.30 31.48 10.25
CA ALA A 10 -3.58 31.88 11.46
C ALA A 10 -3.77 30.88 12.62
N ASP A 11 -4.95 30.28 12.71
CA ASP A 11 -5.25 29.24 13.70
C ASP A 11 -4.62 27.90 13.35
N GLU A 12 -4.59 27.51 12.07
CA GLU A 12 -3.87 26.33 11.58
C GLU A 12 -2.36 26.47 11.84
N ASP A 13 -1.75 27.62 11.52
CA ASP A 13 -0.33 27.89 11.79
C ASP A 13 0.01 27.86 13.28
N ARG A 14 -0.94 28.28 14.14
CA ARG A 14 -0.78 28.18 15.59
C ARG A 14 -0.89 26.72 16.06
N ALA A 15 -1.82 25.94 15.50
CA ALA A 15 -2.00 24.53 15.80
C ALA A 15 -0.80 23.67 15.36
N TRP A 16 -0.29 23.89 14.14
CA TRP A 16 0.91 23.21 13.64
C TRP A 16 2.14 23.51 14.49
N ARG A 17 2.34 24.77 14.89
CA ARG A 17 3.44 25.14 15.80
C ARG A 17 3.35 24.44 17.14
N ALA A 18 2.16 24.34 17.73
CA ALA A 18 1.96 23.63 18.99
C ALA A 18 2.31 22.13 18.88
N ILE A 19 2.00 21.48 17.74
CA ILE A 19 2.35 20.07 17.50
C ILE A 19 3.88 19.90 17.40
N VAL A 20 4.56 20.79 16.69
CA VAL A 20 6.03 20.73 16.52
C VAL A 20 6.75 21.02 17.83
N GLU A 21 6.29 22.00 18.59
CA GLU A 21 6.92 22.40 19.86
C GLU A 21 6.77 21.32 20.94
N ASN A 22 5.64 20.60 20.97
CA ASN A 22 5.40 19.49 21.88
C ASN A 22 5.73 18.11 21.25
N TYR A 23 6.44 18.07 20.12
CA TYR A 23 6.75 16.82 19.42
C TYR A 23 7.74 15.98 20.23
N GLY A 24 7.21 14.97 20.94
CA GLY A 24 7.99 14.06 21.79
C GLY A 24 7.59 14.11 23.26
N ASP A 25 6.88 15.17 23.68
CA ASP A 25 6.26 15.22 25.00
C ASP A 25 4.96 14.41 24.98
N ARG A 26 4.80 13.52 25.95
CA ARG A 26 3.56 12.75 26.08
C ARG A 26 2.51 13.68 26.69
N PRO A 27 1.38 13.94 26.01
CA PRO A 27 0.33 14.76 26.62
C PRO A 27 -0.16 14.04 27.88
N GLU A 28 -0.13 14.75 29.01
CA GLU A 28 -0.78 14.28 30.23
C GLU A 28 -2.29 14.33 30.00
N LEU A 29 -2.88 13.20 29.64
CA LEU A 29 -4.31 13.03 29.57
C LEU A 29 -4.84 13.05 31.01
N GLU A 30 -5.84 13.88 31.27
CA GLU A 30 -6.50 13.99 32.56
C GLU A 30 -6.96 12.60 33.01
N GLU A 31 -6.37 12.09 34.09
CA GLU A 31 -6.64 10.75 34.59
C GLU A 31 -8.11 10.67 35.03
N PRO A 32 -8.92 9.75 34.47
CA PRO A 32 -10.33 9.67 34.82
C PRO A 32 -10.48 9.44 36.34
N PRO A 33 -11.55 9.97 36.96
CA PRO A 33 -11.73 9.91 38.41
C PRO A 33 -11.63 8.47 38.94
N PRO A 34 -11.10 8.25 40.15
CA PRO A 34 -10.66 6.94 40.66
C PRO A 34 -11.80 5.96 40.99
N THR A 35 -12.98 6.12 40.40
CA THR A 35 -14.18 5.27 40.63
C THR A 35 -14.59 4.46 39.40
N ALA A 36 -13.82 4.48 38.31
CA ALA A 36 -13.98 3.46 37.28
C ALA A 36 -13.26 2.19 37.77
N PRO A 37 -13.95 1.04 37.97
CA PRO A 37 -13.26 -0.22 38.20
C PRO A 37 -12.29 -0.43 37.04
N PRO A 38 -11.07 -0.97 37.29
CA PRO A 38 -10.11 -1.19 36.22
C PRO A 38 -10.80 -2.03 35.15
N ALA A 39 -11.00 -1.43 33.97
CA ALA A 39 -11.39 -2.20 32.80
C ALA A 39 -10.23 -3.17 32.61
N GLN A 40 -10.44 -4.41 33.08
CA GLN A 40 -9.55 -5.51 32.76
C GLN A 40 -9.37 -5.45 31.25
N PRO A 41 -8.14 -5.50 30.73
CA PRO A 41 -7.96 -5.63 29.30
C PRO A 41 -8.72 -6.90 28.93
N VAL A 42 -9.85 -6.73 28.25
CA VAL A 42 -10.50 -7.82 27.53
C VAL A 42 -9.54 -8.17 26.41
N SER A 43 -8.54 -8.98 26.75
CA SER A 43 -7.69 -9.68 25.81
C SER A 43 -8.52 -10.84 25.23
N ASP A 44 -9.61 -10.49 24.55
CA ASP A 44 -10.32 -11.38 23.62
C ASP A 44 -9.80 -11.15 22.20
N VAL A 45 -8.50 -10.89 22.09
CA VAL A 45 -7.75 -11.14 20.87
C VAL A 45 -7.42 -12.63 20.84
N PRO A 46 -7.92 -13.41 19.86
CA PRO A 46 -7.53 -14.82 19.71
C PRO A 46 -6.10 -14.99 19.19
N PHE A 47 -5.23 -13.99 19.37
CA PHE A 47 -3.88 -13.91 18.79
C PHE A 47 -2.75 -13.96 19.82
N GLY A 48 -3.00 -14.45 21.05
CA GLY A 48 -2.01 -14.35 22.14
C GLY A 48 -1.80 -15.57 23.04
N GLY A 49 -2.43 -16.72 22.78
CA GLY A 49 -2.56 -17.77 23.81
C GLY A 49 -1.63 -18.99 23.77
N ARG A 50 -0.72 -19.15 22.79
CA ARG A 50 0.04 -20.43 22.65
C ARG A 50 1.56 -20.34 22.49
N PHE A 51 2.17 -19.17 22.66
CA PHE A 51 3.63 -19.05 22.47
C PHE A 51 4.41 -18.59 23.72
N GLY A 52 3.75 -18.48 24.88
CA GLY A 52 4.36 -17.88 26.08
C GLY A 52 4.85 -18.84 27.17
N ASP A 53 4.29 -20.04 27.29
CA ASP A 53 4.58 -20.90 28.46
C ASP A 53 5.13 -22.28 28.08
N PRO A 54 6.46 -22.50 28.17
CA PRO A 54 7.07 -23.80 27.90
C PRO A 54 6.79 -24.86 28.98
N ARG A 55 6.10 -24.54 30.08
CA ARG A 55 5.70 -25.52 31.11
C ARG A 55 4.26 -26.02 30.99
N ALA A 56 3.42 -25.41 30.15
CA ALA A 56 2.05 -25.85 29.88
C ALA A 56 1.97 -27.11 28.98
N LEU A 57 3.10 -27.65 28.52
CA LEU A 57 3.19 -28.85 27.68
C LEU A 57 2.96 -30.18 28.44
N GLY A 58 2.63 -30.11 29.73
CA GLY A 58 2.47 -31.28 30.60
C GLY A 58 1.01 -31.56 30.99
N GLY A 59 0.29 -32.26 30.11
CA GLY A 59 -0.83 -33.14 30.49
C GLY A 59 -2.19 -32.50 30.72
N GLU A 60 -3.03 -32.50 29.68
CA GLU A 60 -4.48 -32.65 29.80
C GLU A 60 -4.90 -33.79 28.85
N PRO A 61 -5.75 -34.73 29.28
CA PRO A 61 -6.19 -35.81 28.42
C PRO A 61 -7.05 -35.22 27.30
N ALA A 62 -6.65 -35.49 26.05
CA ALA A 62 -7.39 -35.11 24.86
C ALA A 62 -8.80 -35.69 24.92
N GLU A 63 -9.77 -34.87 25.34
CA GLU A 63 -11.17 -35.14 25.04
C GLU A 63 -11.26 -35.16 23.51
N ALA A 64 -11.53 -36.36 22.98
CA ALA A 64 -11.56 -36.61 21.57
C ALA A 64 -12.67 -35.78 20.93
N ALA A 65 -12.31 -34.59 20.45
CA ALA A 65 -13.06 -33.94 19.39
C ALA A 65 -13.24 -34.98 18.28
N PRO A 66 -14.46 -35.16 17.72
CA PRO A 66 -14.62 -36.01 16.56
C PRO A 66 -13.61 -35.53 15.53
N ALA A 67 -12.79 -36.45 15.02
CA ALA A 67 -11.82 -36.15 13.97
C ALA A 67 -12.59 -35.43 12.86
N ALA A 68 -12.47 -34.11 12.81
CA ALA A 68 -12.83 -33.35 11.64
C ALA A 68 -11.89 -33.93 10.59
N GLU A 69 -12.45 -34.76 9.72
CA GLU A 69 -11.74 -35.32 8.59
C GLU A 69 -11.01 -34.14 7.94
N ASP A 70 -9.69 -34.25 7.81
CA ASP A 70 -8.80 -33.24 7.24
C ASP A 70 -9.09 -33.06 5.74
N GLU A 71 -10.33 -32.75 5.38
CA GLU A 71 -10.76 -32.30 4.06
C GLU A 71 -10.36 -30.83 3.92
N GLY A 72 -9.05 -30.58 4.06
CA GLY A 72 -8.47 -29.27 3.81
C GLY A 72 -8.80 -28.83 2.39
N PHE A 73 -9.43 -27.66 2.26
CA PHE A 73 -9.68 -27.06 0.95
C PHE A 73 -8.35 -26.88 0.20
N VAL A 74 -8.22 -27.56 -0.93
CA VAL A 74 -7.11 -27.36 -1.87
C VAL A 74 -7.62 -26.42 -2.96
N PRO A 75 -7.17 -25.16 -3.00
CA PRO A 75 -7.59 -24.25 -4.05
C PRO A 75 -7.20 -24.84 -5.41
N PRO A 76 -8.07 -24.72 -6.43
CA PRO A 76 -7.71 -25.12 -7.78
C PRO A 76 -6.46 -24.34 -8.21
N PRO A 77 -5.60 -24.93 -9.07
CA PRO A 77 -4.44 -24.22 -9.58
C PRO A 77 -4.91 -22.91 -10.24
N PRO A 78 -4.22 -21.78 -9.96
CA PRO A 78 -4.64 -20.49 -10.48
C PRO A 78 -4.63 -20.51 -12.01
N PRO A 79 -5.55 -19.77 -12.67
CA PRO A 79 -5.53 -19.64 -14.12
C PRO A 79 -4.19 -19.06 -14.58
N PRO A 80 -3.71 -19.43 -15.79
CA PRO A 80 -2.45 -18.92 -16.32
C PRO A 80 -2.51 -17.39 -16.43
N LEU A 81 -1.42 -16.74 -16.04
CA LEU A 81 -1.35 -15.28 -16.03
C LEU A 81 -1.61 -14.70 -17.44
N PRO A 82 -2.35 -13.59 -17.55
CA PRO A 82 -2.50 -12.88 -18.80
C PRO A 82 -1.13 -12.51 -19.37
N ARG A 83 -0.90 -12.84 -20.64
CA ARG A 83 0.31 -12.39 -21.33
C ARG A 83 0.24 -10.90 -21.58
N VAL A 84 1.37 -10.21 -21.45
CA VAL A 84 1.45 -8.79 -21.76
C VAL A 84 1.21 -8.59 -23.26
N GLU A 85 0.26 -7.73 -23.62
CA GLU A 85 0.03 -7.33 -25.02
C GLU A 85 1.31 -6.66 -25.59
N PRO A 86 1.76 -7.01 -26.81
CA PRO A 86 2.99 -6.47 -27.39
C PRO A 86 2.96 -4.94 -27.49
N ASP A 87 1.80 -4.35 -27.78
CA ASP A 87 1.61 -2.90 -27.81
C ASP A 87 1.96 -2.23 -26.48
N ARG A 88 1.57 -2.86 -25.36
CA ARG A 88 1.89 -2.39 -24.02
C ARG A 88 3.39 -2.48 -23.73
N MET A 89 4.08 -3.49 -24.26
CA MET A 89 5.53 -3.60 -24.16
C MET A 89 6.24 -2.45 -24.89
N VAL A 90 5.78 -2.11 -26.11
CA VAL A 90 6.33 -0.99 -26.88
C VAL A 90 6.11 0.34 -26.16
N ALA A 91 4.92 0.53 -25.58
CA ALA A 91 4.63 1.74 -24.81
C ALA A 91 5.57 1.91 -23.61
N TRP A 92 5.78 0.86 -22.83
CA TRP A 92 6.75 0.86 -21.72
C TRP A 92 8.19 1.05 -22.20
N ALA A 93 8.56 0.44 -23.33
CA ALA A 93 9.87 0.65 -23.94
C ALA A 93 10.06 2.10 -24.39
N GLY A 94 9.04 2.78 -24.88
CA GLY A 94 9.11 4.21 -25.20
C GLY A 94 9.27 5.09 -23.94
N VAL A 95 8.45 4.82 -22.91
CA VAL A 95 8.43 5.59 -21.66
C VAL A 95 9.74 5.47 -20.88
N LEU A 96 10.31 4.27 -20.78
CA LEU A 96 11.56 4.04 -20.06
C LEU A 96 12.79 4.12 -20.97
N GLY A 97 12.68 3.62 -22.20
CA GLY A 97 13.79 3.57 -23.13
C GLY A 97 14.21 4.94 -23.64
N SER A 98 13.27 5.86 -23.90
CA SER A 98 13.62 7.22 -24.33
C SER A 98 14.50 7.98 -23.31
N PRO A 99 14.11 8.14 -22.04
CA PRO A 99 14.95 8.80 -21.04
C PRO A 99 16.24 8.03 -20.77
N LEU A 100 16.22 6.69 -20.81
CA LEU A 100 17.43 5.88 -20.61
C LEU A 100 18.43 6.08 -21.76
N VAL A 101 17.98 6.08 -23.01
CA VAL A 101 18.85 6.32 -24.18
C VAL A 101 19.39 7.74 -24.17
N LEU A 102 18.57 8.74 -23.82
CA LEU A 102 19.04 10.12 -23.65
C LEU A 102 20.11 10.22 -22.55
N LEU A 103 19.89 9.56 -21.42
CA LEU A 103 20.85 9.53 -20.31
C LEU A 103 22.15 8.86 -20.73
N CYS A 104 22.09 7.71 -21.41
CA CYS A 104 23.27 7.04 -21.95
C CYS A 104 24.01 7.95 -22.96
N ALA A 105 23.30 8.57 -23.90
CA ALA A 105 23.91 9.49 -24.85
C ALA A 105 24.61 10.67 -24.15
N LEU A 106 24.00 11.20 -23.09
CA LEU A 106 24.59 12.27 -22.28
C LEU A 106 25.86 11.80 -21.55
N VAL A 107 25.83 10.63 -20.91
CA VAL A 107 26.96 10.06 -20.14
C VAL A 107 28.14 9.70 -21.04
N PHE A 108 27.87 9.10 -22.20
CA PHE A 108 28.91 8.68 -23.15
C PHE A 108 29.31 9.78 -24.15
N GLY A 109 28.65 10.95 -24.11
CA GLY A 109 28.94 12.08 -25.00
C GLY A 109 28.55 11.86 -26.45
N PHE A 110 27.57 10.99 -26.73
CA PHE A 110 27.11 10.73 -28.09
C PHE A 110 26.29 11.91 -28.61
N SER A 111 26.67 12.43 -29.78
CA SER A 111 25.85 13.42 -30.49
C SER A 111 24.71 12.71 -31.22
N LEU A 112 23.47 12.90 -30.75
CA LEU A 112 22.30 12.35 -31.41
C LEU A 112 21.86 13.28 -32.55
N PRO A 113 21.62 12.77 -33.77
CA PRO A 113 21.04 13.57 -34.82
C PRO A 113 19.62 14.03 -34.44
N ALA A 114 19.22 15.23 -34.87
CA ALA A 114 17.97 15.87 -34.42
C ALA A 114 16.72 15.01 -34.64
N TRP A 115 16.64 14.27 -35.76
CA TRP A 115 15.52 13.37 -36.04
C TRP A 115 15.35 12.27 -34.99
N LEU A 116 16.46 11.76 -34.45
CA LEU A 116 16.44 10.74 -33.41
C LEU A 116 15.95 11.34 -32.09
N GLY A 117 16.37 12.57 -31.76
CA GLY A 117 15.82 13.31 -30.63
C GLY A 117 14.29 13.46 -30.72
N TYR A 118 13.77 13.83 -31.89
CA TYR A 118 12.32 13.87 -32.11
C TYR A 118 11.64 12.51 -31.96
N LEU A 119 12.25 11.42 -32.46
CA LEU A 119 11.71 10.07 -32.27
C LEU A 119 11.67 9.64 -30.79
N LEU A 120 12.70 9.98 -30.01
CA LEU A 120 12.73 9.67 -28.58
C LEU A 120 11.64 10.42 -27.82
N VAL A 121 11.45 11.71 -28.12
CA VAL A 121 10.35 12.50 -27.53
C VAL A 121 8.99 11.95 -27.95
N ALA A 122 8.79 11.69 -29.25
CA ALA A 122 7.54 11.13 -29.76
C ALA A 122 7.25 9.73 -29.17
N GLY A 123 8.27 8.89 -29.02
CA GLY A 123 8.16 7.58 -28.37
C GLY A 123 7.79 7.66 -26.90
N PHE A 124 8.38 8.61 -26.15
CA PHE A 124 8.03 8.86 -24.76
C PHE A 124 6.57 9.33 -24.62
N VAL A 125 6.19 10.39 -25.34
CA VAL A 125 4.84 10.96 -25.28
C VAL A 125 3.81 9.95 -25.79
N GLY A 126 4.07 9.31 -26.93
CA GLY A 126 3.19 8.29 -27.50
C GLY A 126 3.00 7.09 -26.58
N GLY A 127 4.09 6.58 -25.99
CA GLY A 127 4.02 5.49 -25.01
C GLY A 127 3.23 5.86 -23.76
N PHE A 128 3.48 7.05 -23.20
CA PHE A 128 2.75 7.54 -22.04
C PHE A 128 1.25 7.70 -22.32
N LEU A 129 0.89 8.36 -23.43
CA LEU A 129 -0.51 8.54 -23.84
C LEU A 129 -1.20 7.19 -24.08
N TYR A 130 -0.52 6.24 -24.73
CA TYR A 130 -1.06 4.90 -24.93
C TYR A 130 -1.42 4.24 -23.59
N LEU A 131 -0.51 4.27 -22.61
CA LEU A 131 -0.75 3.66 -21.29
C LEU A 131 -1.94 4.31 -20.59
N VAL A 132 -2.01 5.64 -20.58
CA VAL A 132 -3.10 6.39 -19.95
C VAL A 132 -4.45 6.06 -20.59
N VAL A 133 -4.51 5.98 -21.93
CA VAL A 133 -5.76 5.65 -22.64
C VAL A 133 -6.20 4.22 -22.35
N LYS A 134 -5.25 3.27 -22.21
CA LYS A 134 -5.50 1.86 -21.92
C LYS A 134 -5.72 1.52 -20.45
N MET A 135 -5.56 2.48 -19.52
CA MET A 135 -5.85 2.22 -18.11
C MET A 135 -7.34 1.89 -17.92
N PRO A 136 -7.69 0.77 -17.25
CA PRO A 136 -9.06 0.47 -16.88
C PRO A 136 -9.62 1.61 -16.04
N ARG A 137 -10.78 2.14 -16.43
CA ARG A 137 -11.45 3.24 -15.71
C ARG A 137 -12.47 2.74 -14.70
N GLU A 138 -12.77 1.45 -14.73
CA GLU A 138 -13.72 0.82 -13.83
C GLU A 138 -13.00 0.45 -12.51
N PRO A 139 -13.50 0.91 -11.36
CA PRO A 139 -13.06 0.43 -10.06
C PRO A 139 -13.30 -1.09 -9.98
N ARG A 140 -12.36 -1.81 -9.36
CA ARG A 140 -12.61 -3.22 -9.00
C ARG A 140 -13.76 -3.28 -8.01
N GLU A 141 -14.59 -4.30 -8.12
CA GLU A 141 -15.71 -4.52 -7.22
C GLU A 141 -15.18 -4.67 -5.77
N PRO A 142 -15.79 -4.01 -4.76
CA PRO A 142 -15.27 -4.00 -3.38
C PRO A 142 -15.14 -5.38 -2.72
N TRP A 143 -15.87 -6.37 -3.23
CA TRP A 143 -15.93 -7.74 -2.74
C TRP A 143 -15.14 -8.74 -3.61
N ASP A 144 -14.47 -8.26 -4.66
CA ASP A 144 -13.59 -9.07 -5.52
C ASP A 144 -12.12 -8.83 -5.14
N ASP A 145 -11.69 -9.50 -4.07
CA ASP A 145 -10.31 -9.45 -3.55
C ASP A 145 -9.33 -10.28 -4.40
N GLY A 146 -9.86 -11.17 -5.26
CA GLY A 146 -9.09 -12.15 -6.01
C GLY A 146 -8.93 -13.50 -5.30
N ALA A 147 -9.32 -13.62 -4.03
CA ALA A 147 -9.46 -14.89 -3.33
C ALA A 147 -10.74 -15.61 -3.77
N GLN A 148 -10.58 -16.83 -4.29
CA GLN A 148 -11.66 -17.78 -4.51
C GLN A 148 -11.53 -18.85 -3.41
N VAL A 149 -12.59 -19.04 -2.61
CA VAL A 149 -12.73 -20.12 -1.62
C VAL A 149 -13.35 -21.38 -2.22
#